data_AF-A0A645D5U2-F1
#
_entry.id   AF-A0A645D5U2-F1
#
_cell.length_a   1.000
_cell.length_b   1.000
_cell.length_c   1.000
_cell.angle_alpha   90.00
_cell.angle_beta   90.00
_cell.angle_gamma   90.00
#
_symmetry.space_group_name_H-M   'P 1'
#
loop_
_entity.id
_entity.type
_entity.pdbx_description
1 polymer ?
#
loop_
_entity_poly.entity_id
_entity_poly.type
_entity_poly.pdbx_seq_one_letter_code
_entity_poly.pdbx_strand_id
1 'polypeptide(L)' 'MPLPKPAEIRNVLFQGGEDYIPTPVYQRFEFKPGHTVAGPCICEQMDTTLVVPKEWTIHVDGYNNLLIKYNEVN' A
#
# COMPACT_ATOMS: atom_id res chain seq x y z
N MET A 1 0.64 15.31 6.82
CA MET A 1 -0.75 15.12 6.35
C MET A 1 -1.19 13.73 6.79
N PRO A 2 -2.37 13.55 7.40
CA PRO A 2 -2.83 12.21 7.77
C PRO A 2 -3.04 11.37 6.52
N LEU A 3 -2.71 10.08 6.61
CA LEU A 3 -3.03 9.11 5.57
C LEU A 3 -4.56 9.01 5.38
N PRO A 4 -5.02 8.61 4.17
CA PRO A 4 -6.43 8.31 3.96
C PRO A 4 -6.87 7.19 4.91
N LYS A 5 -8.17 7.16 5.22
CA LYS A 5 -8.71 6.03 5.97
C LYS A 5 -8.76 4.81 5.03
N PRO A 6 -8.40 3.61 5.49
CA PRO A 6 -8.65 2.41 4.71
C PRO A 6 -10.14 2.30 4.37
N ALA A 7 -10.46 1.95 3.13
CA ALA A 7 -11.83 1.65 2.71
C ALA A 7 -12.33 0.36 3.38
N GLU A 8 -11.41 -0.58 3.60
CA GLU A 8 -11.66 -1.80 4.37
C GLU A 8 -10.35 -2.37 4.95
N ILE A 9 -10.50 -3.35 5.85
CA ILE A 9 -9.42 -4.23 6.29
C ILE A 9 -9.72 -5.62 5.72
N ARG A 10 -8.77 -6.16 4.95
CA ARG A 10 -8.90 -7.46 4.30
C ARG A 10 -7.85 -8.43 4.86
N ASN A 11 -8.27 -9.64 5.19
CA ASN A 11 -7.33 -10.71 5.53
C ASN A 11 -6.65 -11.20 4.26
N VAL A 12 -5.34 -11.00 4.13
CA VAL A 12 -4.56 -11.31 2.92
C VAL A 12 -3.45 -12.29 3.26
N LEU A 13 -3.37 -13.38 2.51
CA LEU A 13 -2.24 -14.30 2.53
C LEU A 13 -1.21 -13.84 1.49
N PHE A 14 -0.06 -13.36 1.95
CA PHE A 14 1.04 -12.94 1.07
C PHE A 14 1.90 -14.14 0.68
N GLN A 15 2.54 -14.05 -0.50
CA GLN A 15 3.42 -15.11 -0.99
C GLN A 15 4.51 -15.46 0.03
N GLY A 16 4.66 -16.75 0.34
CA GLY A 16 5.61 -17.25 1.34
C GLY A 16 5.15 -17.15 2.80
N GLY A 17 3.97 -16.59 3.06
CA GLY A 17 3.34 -16.61 4.37
C GLY A 17 2.47 -17.85 4.59
N GLU A 18 2.25 -18.20 5.86
CA GLU A 18 1.36 -19.29 6.29
C GLU A 18 0.04 -18.76 6.89
N ASP A 19 0.04 -17.50 7.33
CA ASP A 19 -1.09 -16.85 7.99
C ASP A 19 -1.66 -15.69 7.17
N TYR A 20 -2.97 -15.48 7.29
CA TYR A 20 -3.63 -14.30 6.77
C TYR A 20 -3.32 -13.08 7.65
N ILE A 21 -2.94 -11.97 7.02
CA ILE A 21 -2.62 -10.71 7.69
C ILE A 21 -3.78 -9.71 7.48
N PRO A 22 -4.35 -9.13 8.55
CA PRO A 22 -5.28 -8.00 8.42
C PRO A 22 -4.58 -6.82 7.75
N THR A 23 -4.96 -6.54 6.51
CA THR A 23 -4.27 -5.63 5.60
C THR A 23 -5.19 -4.48 5.23
N PRO A 24 -4.80 -3.21 5.44
CA PRO A 24 -5.60 -2.09 5.01
C PRO A 24 -5.66 -2.00 3.48
N VAL A 25 -6.86 -1.79 2.96
CA VAL A 25 -7.11 -1.54 1.54
C VAL A 25 -7.47 -0.06 1.39
N TYR A 26 -6.70 0.65 0.58
CA TYR A 26 -6.88 2.06 0.30
C TYR A 26 -7.41 2.28 -1.11
N GLN A 27 -8.26 3.28 -1.29
CA GLN A 27 -8.58 3.80 -2.63
C GLN A 27 -7.43 4.67 -3.13
N ARG A 28 -6.86 4.34 -4.30
CA ARG A 28 -5.69 5.05 -4.83
C ARG A 28 -5.93 6.56 -4.95
N PHE A 29 -7.15 6.97 -5.33
CA PHE A 29 -7.50 8.37 -5.54
C PHE A 29 -7.58 9.21 -4.26
N GLU A 30 -7.58 8.60 -3.07
CA GLU A 30 -7.54 9.34 -1.80
C GLU A 30 -6.14 9.73 -1.37
N PHE A 31 -5.12 9.16 -2.02
CA PHE A 31 -3.74 9.58 -1.82
C PHE A 31 -3.48 10.96 -2.40
N LYS A 32 -2.61 11.71 -1.72
CA LYS A 32 -2.16 13.03 -2.13
C LYS A 32 -0.63 13.05 -2.23
N PRO A 33 -0.05 13.93 -3.05
CA PRO A 33 1.39 14.12 -3.10
C PRO A 33 2.00 14.28 -1.70
N GLY A 34 3.08 13.55 -1.44
CA GLY A 34 3.76 13.51 -0.15
C GLY A 34 3.28 12.42 0.81
N HIS A 35 2.18 11.70 0.52
CA HIS A 35 1.81 10.52 1.32
C HIS A 35 2.83 9.40 1.16
N THR A 36 3.15 8.74 2.27
CA THR A 36 4.02 7.57 2.33
C THR A 36 3.38 6.50 3.20
N VAL A 37 3.32 5.26 2.71
CA VAL A 37 2.75 4.12 3.43
C VAL A 37 3.70 2.94 3.36
N ALA A 38 4.06 2.40 4.52
CA ALA A 38 4.76 1.13 4.62
C ALA A 38 3.76 -0.02 4.43
N GLY A 39 4.18 -1.07 3.72
CA GLY A 39 3.41 -2.30 3.66
C GLY A 39 3.37 -3.04 5.01
N PRO A 40 2.49 -4.04 5.17
CA PRO A 40 1.58 -4.56 4.16
C PRO A 40 0.36 -3.67 3.94
N CYS A 41 0.04 -3.36 2.67
CA CYS A 41 -1.21 -2.71 2.29
C CYS A 41 -1.60 -3.06 0.84
N ILE A 42 -2.86 -2.80 0.50
CA ILE A 42 -3.35 -2.88 -0.88
C ILE A 42 -3.85 -1.48 -1.28
N CYS A 43 -3.53 -1.04 -2.49
CA CYS A 43 -4.13 0.14 -3.11
C CYS A 43 -4.94 -0.29 -4.33
N GLU A 44 -6.24 -0.02 -4.32
CA GLU A 44 -7.15 -0.37 -5.41
C GLU A 44 -7.52 0.85 -6.25
N GLN A 45 -7.75 0.59 -7.53
CA GLN A 45 -8.32 1.50 -8.52
C GLN A 45 -9.29 0.68 -9.38
N MET A 46 -10.12 1.35 -10.19
CA MET A 46 -11.06 0.71 -11.11
C MET A 46 -10.44 -0.37 -12.02
N ASP A 47 -9.18 -0.18 -12.43
CA ASP A 47 -8.48 -0.98 -13.45
C ASP A 47 -7.19 -1.63 -12.95
N THR A 48 -6.80 -1.39 -11.70
CA THR A 48 -5.53 -1.91 -11.16
C THR A 48 -5.61 -2.17 -9.66
N THR A 49 -4.78 -3.10 -9.21
CA THR A 49 -4.59 -3.42 -7.80
C THR A 49 -3.10 -3.48 -7.53
N LEU A 50 -2.61 -2.54 -6.71
CA LEU A 50 -1.23 -2.53 -6.25
C LEU A 50 -1.16 -3.25 -4.90
N VAL A 51 -0.45 -4.37 -4.88
CA VAL A 51 -0.12 -5.09 -3.65
C VAL A 51 1.22 -4.58 -3.14
N VAL A 52 1.26 -4.13 -1.89
CA VAL A 52 2.49 -3.65 -1.21
C VAL A 52 2.81 -4.63 -0.09
N PRO A 53 3.76 -5.56 -0.27
CA PRO A 53 4.13 -6.52 0.77
C PRO A 53 4.88 -5.87 1.94
N LYS A 54 5.18 -6.66 2.97
CA LYS A 54 6.12 -6.26 4.04
C LYS A 54 7.47 -5.85 3.45
N GLU A 55 8.16 -4.93 4.12
CA GLU A 55 9.45 -4.37 3.69
C GLU A 55 9.39 -3.57 2.37
N TRP A 56 8.20 -3.29 1.85
CA TRP A 56 8.03 -2.32 0.77
C TRP A 56 7.39 -1.05 1.31
N THR A 57 7.64 0.07 0.63
CA THR A 57 7.02 1.35 0.94
C THR A 57 6.59 2.03 -0.35
N ILE A 58 5.41 2.64 -0.33
CA ILE A 58 4.92 3.50 -1.40
C ILE A 58 5.04 4.96 -1.02
N HIS A 59 5.41 5.80 -1.97
CA HIS A 59 5.40 7.26 -1.86
C HIS A 59 4.68 7.88 -3.06
N VAL A 60 3.86 8.89 -2.81
CA VAL A 60 3.12 9.60 -3.86
C VAL A 60 3.91 10.85 -4.24
N ASP A 61 4.45 10.89 -5.45
CA ASP A 61 5.22 12.03 -5.92
C ASP A 61 4.34 13.25 -6.28
N GLY A 62 4.96 14.36 -6.69
CA GLY A 62 4.27 15.58 -7.10
C GLY A 62 3.38 15.45 -8.34
N TYR A 63 3.54 14.37 -9.11
CA TYR A 63 2.77 14.07 -10.31
C TYR A 63 1.69 13.00 -10.07
N ASN A 64 1.50 12.56 -8.83
CA ASN A 64 0.59 11.48 -8.42
C ASN A 64 1.00 10.08 -8.90
N ASN A 65 2.29 9.88 -9.21
CA ASN A 65 2.84 8.55 -9.39
C ASN A 65 3.01 7.89 -8.01
N LEU A 66 2.76 6.58 -7.95
CA LEU A 66 3.12 5.75 -6.80
C LEU A 66 4.52 5.18 -7.03
N LEU A 67 5.50 5.73 -6.33
CA LEU A 67 6.86 5.20 -6.28
C LEU A 67 6.91 4.09 -5.24
N ILE A 68 7.16 2.85 -5.67
CA ILE A 68 7.30 1.70 -4.77
C ILE A 68 8.76 1.32 -4.62
N LYS A 69 9.22 1.16 -3.39
CA LYS A 69 10.62 0.84 -3.07
C LYS A 69 10.67 -0.31 -2.08
N TYR A 70 11.60 -1.24 -2.33
CA TYR A 70 12.00 -2.24 -1.36
C TYR A 70 12.95 -1.61 -0.33
N ASN A 71 12.59 -1.73 0.95
CA ASN A 71 13.43 -1.35 2.06
C ASN A 71 14.41 -2.49 2.30
N GLU A 72 15.56 -2.43 1.62
CA GLU A 72 16.62 -3.40 1.81
C GLU A 72 17.08 -3.34 3.27
N VAL A 73 16.88 -4.46 3.99
CA VAL A 73 17.41 -4.64 5.34
C VAL A 73 18.84 -5.18 5.15
N ASN A 74 19.83 -4.31 5.41
CA ASN A 74 21.24 -4.71 5.47
C ASN A 74 21.49 -5.74 6.59
#